data_AF-A0A954VHS1-F1
#
_entry.id   AF-A0A954VHS1-F1
#
_cell.length_a   1.000
_cell.length_b   1.000
_cell.length_c   1.000
_cell.angle_alpha   90.00
_cell.angle_beta   90.00
_cell.angle_gamma   90.00
#
_symmetry.space_group_name_H-M   'P 1'
#
loop_
_entity.id
_entity.type
_entity.pdbx_description
1 polymer ?
#
loop_
_entity_poly.entity_id
_entity_poly.type
_entity_poly.pdbx_seq_one_letter_code
_entity_poly.pdbx_strand_id
1 'polypeptide(L)'
;MSTLMSPSNILRTLIACSVCLIGTSLFAQDWTRFRGANGVGRADTCTVPLPWQEQDIAWKKELPGIGNSSPIVWGSHIYLMSADPKTATRYLLCQDLSTGDDVWQHEIQSSPYHLHARSSFASTTACANASAVYFAWATPDNVTLRAFSHTGSEIWTRNLGRYVSQHGFGASPCLVGNKLILFNSQAAMELPEGVEPGQSKVMAFEAQTGEPIWETNLITTRACYGTPTAFTDVSGKQALLFANTGNGIFAVSIEDGEILWNTEVFTKR
;
A
#
# COMPACT_ATOMS: atom_id res chain seq x y z
N MET A 1 3.09 -69.22 44.15
CA MET A 1 4.12 -68.21 43.79
C MET A 1 3.48 -67.23 42.83
N SER A 2 3.28 -66.02 43.33
CA SER A 2 2.63 -64.87 42.72
C SER A 2 3.55 -64.12 41.77
N THR A 3 3.02 -63.56 40.67
CA THR A 3 3.56 -62.33 40.08
C THR A 3 2.46 -61.62 39.31
N LEU A 4 1.81 -60.69 40.01
CA LEU A 4 0.90 -59.69 39.47
C LEU A 4 1.69 -58.70 38.62
N MET A 5 1.25 -58.47 37.39
CA MET A 5 1.75 -57.39 36.55
C MET A 5 1.41 -56.03 37.16
N SER A 6 2.39 -55.11 37.15
CA SER A 6 2.32 -53.77 37.73
C SER A 6 1.47 -52.80 36.88
N PRO A 7 0.64 -51.91 37.48
CA PRO A 7 -0.21 -50.96 36.74
C PRO A 7 0.51 -49.71 36.21
N SER A 8 1.85 -49.69 36.14
CA SER A 8 2.60 -48.44 35.88
C SER A 8 2.87 -48.11 34.40
N ASN A 9 2.46 -48.98 33.46
CA ASN A 9 2.76 -48.79 32.04
C ASN A 9 1.57 -48.34 31.18
N ILE A 10 0.37 -48.21 31.74
CA ILE A 10 -0.81 -47.74 30.99
C ILE A 10 -0.84 -46.20 30.91
N LEU A 11 -0.16 -45.51 31.83
CA LEU A 11 -0.12 -44.03 31.85
C LEU A 11 0.97 -43.43 30.95
N ARG A 12 1.91 -44.24 30.42
CA ARG A 12 2.98 -43.75 29.53
C ARG A 12 2.62 -43.80 28.04
N THR A 13 1.49 -44.41 27.67
CA THR A 13 1.07 -44.56 26.27
C THR A 13 -0.06 -43.59 25.88
N LEU A 14 -0.57 -42.78 26.81
CA LEU A 14 -1.59 -41.75 26.56
C LEU A 14 -1.02 -40.35 26.30
N ILE A 15 0.31 -40.17 26.39
CA ILE A 15 1.01 -38.91 26.10
C ILE A 15 1.87 -39.09 24.85
N ALA A 16 1.27 -39.56 23.76
CA ALA A 16 1.96 -39.67 22.46
C ALA A 16 1.04 -39.40 21.25
N CYS A 17 -0.22 -39.01 21.49
CA CYS A 17 -1.18 -38.68 20.43
C CYS A 17 -1.86 -37.32 20.65
N SER A 18 -1.17 -36.36 21.29
CA SER A 18 -1.43 -34.95 20.99
C SER A 18 -0.83 -34.66 19.62
N VAL A 19 -1.48 -35.18 18.58
CA VAL A 19 -1.32 -34.69 17.22
C VAL A 19 -1.68 -33.22 17.31
N CYS A 20 -0.67 -32.37 17.37
CA CYS A 20 -0.83 -30.96 17.03
C CYS A 20 -1.38 -30.96 15.61
N LEU A 21 -2.71 -30.83 15.50
CA LEU A 21 -3.35 -30.22 14.36
C LEU A 21 -2.78 -28.80 14.30
N ILE A 22 -1.59 -28.68 13.72
CA ILE A 22 -1.15 -27.44 13.11
C ILE A 22 -2.12 -27.29 11.95
N GLY A 23 -3.26 -26.67 12.21
CA GLY A 23 -4.13 -26.17 11.18
C GLY A 23 -3.27 -25.22 10.37
N THR A 24 -2.76 -25.70 9.24
CA THR A 24 -2.26 -24.81 8.21
C THR A 24 -3.48 -24.07 7.72
N SER A 25 -3.81 -22.94 8.36
CA SER A 25 -4.66 -21.95 7.73
C SER A 25 -3.98 -21.65 6.41
N LEU A 26 -4.57 -22.13 5.31
CA LEU A 26 -4.26 -21.65 3.98
C LEU A 26 -4.70 -20.19 3.95
N PHE A 27 -3.86 -19.30 4.47
CA PHE A 27 -4.01 -17.90 4.20
C PHE A 27 -3.81 -17.73 2.70
N ALA A 28 -4.80 -17.12 2.05
CA ALA A 28 -4.67 -16.71 0.67
C ALA A 28 -3.39 -15.86 0.51
N GLN A 29 -2.78 -15.90 -0.67
CA GLN A 29 -1.61 -15.08 -0.95
C GLN A 29 -1.93 -13.60 -0.67
N ASP A 30 -1.14 -12.97 0.19
CA ASP A 30 -1.33 -11.55 0.52
C ASP A 30 -1.16 -10.67 -0.73
N TRP A 31 -2.06 -9.71 -0.89
CA TRP A 31 -2.01 -8.70 -1.95
C TRP A 31 -1.63 -7.36 -1.34
N THR A 32 -0.34 -7.20 -1.01
CA THR A 32 0.11 -6.25 0.01
C THR A 32 0.21 -4.78 -0.41
N ARG A 33 -0.03 -4.45 -1.68
CA ARG A 33 0.20 -3.11 -2.25
C ARG A 33 -0.54 -2.95 -3.59
N PHE A 34 -0.47 -1.77 -4.18
CA PHE A 34 -0.92 -1.55 -5.55
C PHE A 34 -0.28 -2.57 -6.52
N ARG A 35 -1.12 -3.26 -7.28
CA ARG A 35 -0.76 -4.39 -8.18
C ARG A 35 -0.16 -5.62 -7.45
N GLY A 36 -0.43 -5.80 -6.16
CA GLY A 36 -0.15 -7.04 -5.44
C GLY A 36 1.33 -7.27 -5.18
N ALA A 37 1.70 -8.54 -4.96
CA ALA A 37 3.07 -8.94 -4.64
C ALA A 37 4.06 -8.37 -5.67
N ASN A 38 5.09 -7.65 -5.21
CA ASN A 38 6.08 -6.96 -6.05
C ASN A 38 5.52 -6.03 -7.14
N GLY A 39 4.23 -5.66 -7.09
CA GLY A 39 3.60 -4.75 -8.06
C GLY A 39 3.38 -5.34 -9.46
N VAL A 40 3.50 -6.66 -9.65
CA VAL A 40 3.40 -7.26 -10.99
C VAL A 40 1.98 -7.36 -11.53
N GLY A 41 0.96 -7.36 -10.67
CA GLY A 41 -0.46 -7.44 -11.05
C GLY A 41 -0.91 -8.85 -11.42
N ARG A 42 -0.32 -9.88 -10.79
CA ARG A 42 -0.59 -11.29 -11.05
C ARG A 42 -0.82 -12.02 -9.72
N ALA A 43 -1.86 -12.85 -9.67
CA ALA A 43 -2.05 -13.85 -8.63
C ALA A 43 -1.49 -15.19 -9.15
N ASP A 44 -0.61 -15.84 -8.38
CA ASP A 44 0.05 -17.07 -8.85
C ASP A 44 -0.77 -18.33 -8.58
N THR A 45 -1.62 -18.30 -7.56
CA THR A 45 -2.42 -19.44 -7.11
C THR A 45 -3.90 -19.06 -7.07
N CYS A 46 -4.57 -19.08 -8.22
CA CYS A 46 -6.00 -18.82 -8.28
C CYS A 46 -6.63 -19.60 -9.44
N THR A 47 -7.58 -20.47 -9.14
CA THR A 47 -8.53 -20.96 -10.14
C THR A 47 -9.77 -20.07 -10.02
N VAL A 48 -9.92 -19.13 -10.96
CA VAL A 48 -11.15 -18.33 -11.06
C VAL A 48 -12.18 -19.17 -11.84
N PRO A 49 -13.40 -19.37 -11.32
CA PRO A 49 -14.44 -20.03 -12.09
C PRO A 49 -14.69 -19.24 -13.39
N LEU A 50 -14.68 -19.95 -14.52
CA LEU A 50 -15.01 -19.40 -15.83
C LEU A 50 -16.09 -20.29 -16.47
N PRO A 51 -17.27 -19.74 -16.82
CA PRO A 51 -17.66 -18.32 -16.71
C PRO A 51 -17.87 -17.88 -15.26
N TRP A 52 -17.53 -16.62 -14.95
CA TRP A 52 -17.86 -15.99 -13.67
C TRP A 52 -19.33 -15.56 -13.67
N GLN A 53 -20.08 -15.94 -12.65
CA GLN A 53 -21.51 -15.70 -12.49
C GLN A 53 -21.82 -15.08 -11.13
N GLU A 54 -23.06 -14.61 -10.93
CA GLU A 54 -23.48 -13.98 -9.68
C GLU A 54 -23.37 -14.91 -8.48
N GLN A 55 -23.63 -16.22 -8.64
CA GLN A 55 -23.45 -17.19 -7.57
C GLN A 55 -21.99 -17.43 -7.14
N ASP A 56 -21.01 -17.00 -7.95
CA ASP A 56 -19.59 -17.09 -7.61
C ASP A 56 -19.14 -15.93 -6.71
N ILE A 57 -20.01 -14.93 -6.49
CA ILE A 57 -19.76 -13.81 -5.59
C ILE A 57 -19.90 -14.30 -4.14
N ALA A 58 -18.78 -14.34 -3.42
CA ALA A 58 -18.77 -14.70 -1.99
C ALA A 58 -19.57 -13.69 -1.14
N TRP A 59 -19.38 -12.40 -1.40
CA TRP A 59 -20.13 -11.31 -0.77
C TRP A 59 -19.96 -10.03 -1.58
N LYS A 60 -20.85 -9.07 -1.33
CA LYS A 60 -20.80 -7.71 -1.93
C LYS A 60 -21.10 -6.69 -0.85
N LYS A 61 -20.34 -5.60 -0.86
CA LYS A 61 -20.51 -4.50 0.09
C LYS A 61 -20.56 -3.16 -0.61
N GLU A 62 -21.51 -2.33 -0.20
CA GLU A 62 -21.52 -0.91 -0.52
C GLU A 62 -20.57 -0.18 0.43
N LEU A 63 -19.71 0.68 -0.13
CA LEU A 63 -18.72 1.44 0.62
C LEU A 63 -19.20 2.89 0.81
N PRO A 64 -18.78 3.57 1.89
CA PRO A 64 -19.05 4.99 2.02
C PRO A 64 -18.28 5.77 0.94
N GLY A 65 -18.98 6.63 0.20
CA GLY A 65 -18.36 7.49 -0.82
C GLY A 65 -17.83 6.75 -2.04
N ILE A 66 -16.80 7.32 -2.69
CA ILE A 66 -16.17 6.81 -3.92
C ILE A 66 -14.65 6.85 -3.82
N GLY A 67 -13.95 6.10 -4.67
CA GLY A 67 -12.48 6.13 -4.70
C GLY A 67 -11.90 5.37 -5.89
N ASN A 68 -10.64 5.70 -6.23
CA ASN A 68 -9.84 4.93 -7.21
C ASN A 68 -8.83 4.00 -6.53
N SER A 69 -8.81 3.98 -5.19
CA SER A 69 -8.01 3.04 -4.40
C SER A 69 -8.28 1.61 -4.85
N SER A 70 -7.24 0.79 -4.92
CA SER A 70 -7.38 -0.66 -5.11
C SER A 70 -7.36 -1.34 -3.75
N PRO A 71 -8.17 -2.40 -3.53
CA PRO A 71 -8.10 -3.15 -2.28
C PRO A 71 -6.75 -3.85 -2.18
N ILE A 72 -6.18 -3.84 -0.97
CA ILE A 72 -5.06 -4.70 -0.61
C ILE A 72 -5.52 -5.74 0.40
N VAL A 73 -4.86 -6.89 0.40
CA VAL A 73 -5.16 -8.00 1.33
C VAL A 73 -3.91 -8.28 2.16
N TRP A 74 -4.07 -8.35 3.47
CA TRP A 74 -3.06 -8.86 4.39
C TRP A 74 -3.73 -9.71 5.48
N GLY A 75 -3.38 -11.00 5.52
CA GLY A 75 -4.01 -11.98 6.40
C GLY A 75 -5.51 -12.10 6.11
N SER A 76 -6.35 -11.85 7.12
CA SER A 76 -7.82 -11.87 7.01
C SER A 76 -8.43 -10.49 6.73
N HIS A 77 -7.64 -9.48 6.40
CA HIS A 77 -8.12 -8.11 6.25
C HIS A 77 -8.00 -7.60 4.81
N ILE A 78 -9.03 -6.86 4.38
CA ILE A 78 -9.00 -5.99 3.20
C ILE A 78 -8.81 -4.56 3.67
N TYR A 79 -7.85 -3.84 3.08
CA TYR A 79 -7.69 -2.40 3.29
C TYR A 79 -7.97 -1.62 2.01
N LEU A 80 -8.69 -0.52 2.15
CA LEU A 80 -9.10 0.31 1.02
C LEU A 80 -9.33 1.76 1.47
N MET A 81 -9.20 2.71 0.54
CA MET A 81 -9.65 4.09 0.75
C MET A 81 -10.86 4.43 -0.11
N SER A 82 -11.80 5.17 0.48
CA SER A 82 -12.86 5.86 -0.24
C SER A 82 -13.03 7.28 0.34
N ALA A 83 -13.86 8.10 -0.28
CA ALA A 83 -14.12 9.45 0.20
C ALA A 83 -15.47 9.99 -0.28
N ASP A 84 -16.06 10.86 0.52
CA ASP A 84 -17.23 11.63 0.10
C ASP A 84 -16.79 12.73 -0.89
N PRO A 85 -17.33 12.74 -2.13
CA PRO A 85 -16.94 13.73 -3.14
C PRO A 85 -17.42 15.16 -2.82
N LYS A 86 -18.40 15.33 -1.93
CA LYS A 86 -18.96 16.64 -1.56
C LYS A 86 -18.22 17.28 -0.40
N THR A 87 -17.83 16.50 0.60
CA THR A 87 -17.17 16.99 1.82
C THR A 87 -15.66 16.78 1.80
N ALA A 88 -15.16 15.91 0.91
CA ALA A 88 -13.79 15.41 0.88
C ALA A 88 -13.36 14.60 2.10
N THR A 89 -14.30 14.24 2.99
CA THR A 89 -14.03 13.32 4.10
C THR A 89 -13.57 11.99 3.54
N ARG A 90 -12.39 11.54 3.94
CA ARG A 90 -11.80 10.27 3.51
C ARG A 90 -12.11 9.19 4.54
N TYR A 91 -12.35 7.99 4.05
CA TYR A 91 -12.56 6.80 4.83
C TYR A 91 -11.36 5.88 4.62
N LEU A 92 -10.63 5.57 5.70
CA LEU A 92 -9.65 4.49 5.70
C LEU A 92 -10.36 3.25 6.24
N LEU A 93 -10.50 2.24 5.39
CA LEU A 93 -11.35 1.09 5.63
C LEU A 93 -10.52 -0.15 5.91
N CYS A 94 -10.97 -0.95 6.87
CA CYS A 94 -10.52 -2.32 7.10
C CYS A 94 -11.74 -3.23 7.22
N GLN A 95 -11.78 -4.26 6.38
CA GLN A 95 -12.89 -5.21 6.30
C GLN A 95 -12.38 -6.63 6.48
N ASP A 96 -13.22 -7.51 7.02
CA ASP A 96 -12.94 -8.94 7.05
C ASP A 96 -13.00 -9.50 5.62
N LEU A 97 -11.96 -10.23 5.22
CA LEU A 97 -11.84 -10.80 3.88
C LEU A 97 -12.93 -11.84 3.58
N SER A 98 -13.37 -12.57 4.60
CA SER A 98 -14.31 -13.69 4.43
C SER A 98 -15.77 -13.25 4.46
N THR A 99 -16.11 -12.23 5.24
CA THR A 99 -17.50 -11.77 5.40
C THR A 99 -17.79 -10.42 4.75
N GLY A 100 -16.77 -9.58 4.54
CA GLY A 100 -16.93 -8.19 4.13
C GLY A 100 -17.34 -7.25 5.27
N ASP A 101 -17.47 -7.73 6.50
CA ASP A 101 -17.86 -6.90 7.65
C ASP A 101 -16.78 -5.86 7.97
N ASP A 102 -17.18 -4.70 8.50
CA ASP A 102 -16.20 -3.71 8.93
C ASP A 102 -15.48 -4.19 10.20
N VAL A 103 -14.16 -4.20 10.15
CA VAL A 103 -13.31 -4.45 11.32
C VAL A 103 -12.99 -3.12 12.00
N TRP A 104 -12.63 -2.10 11.21
CA TRP A 104 -12.52 -0.72 11.65
C TRP A 104 -12.63 0.25 10.48
N GLN A 105 -13.00 1.48 10.79
CA GLN A 105 -13.04 2.61 9.85
C GLN A 105 -12.50 3.86 10.55
N HIS A 106 -11.67 4.63 9.84
CA HIS A 106 -11.28 5.97 10.25
C HIS A 106 -11.85 7.01 9.29
N GLU A 107 -12.42 8.08 9.86
CA GLU A 107 -12.89 9.24 9.12
C GLU A 107 -11.89 10.38 9.23
N ILE A 108 -11.34 10.78 8.08
CA ILE A 108 -10.39 11.89 7.99
C ILE A 108 -11.11 13.07 7.36
N GLN A 109 -11.53 14.01 8.22
CA GLN A 109 -12.17 15.24 7.79
C GLN A 109 -11.22 16.06 6.92
N SER A 110 -11.77 16.69 5.88
CA SER A 110 -11.05 17.52 4.93
C SER A 110 -11.98 18.62 4.42
N SER A 111 -11.49 19.45 3.50
CA SER A 111 -12.33 20.32 2.68
C SER A 111 -12.14 19.97 1.21
N PRO A 112 -13.18 20.15 0.36
CA PRO A 112 -13.06 19.93 -1.07
C PRO A 112 -12.01 20.85 -1.69
N TYR A 113 -11.26 20.31 -2.65
CA TYR A 113 -10.34 21.04 -3.50
C TYR A 113 -10.43 20.50 -4.92
N HIS A 114 -9.87 21.24 -5.88
CA HIS A 114 -9.95 20.87 -7.29
C HIS A 114 -9.29 19.50 -7.55
N LEU A 115 -9.98 18.67 -8.33
CA LEU A 115 -9.52 17.38 -8.82
C LEU A 115 -9.81 17.28 -10.31
N HIS A 116 -8.98 16.54 -11.04
CA HIS A 116 -9.34 16.11 -12.39
C HIS A 116 -10.55 15.16 -12.33
N ALA A 117 -11.40 15.16 -13.36
CA ALA A 117 -12.64 14.37 -13.42
C ALA A 117 -12.46 12.85 -13.28
N ARG A 118 -11.24 12.34 -13.45
CA ARG A 118 -10.88 10.92 -13.28
C ARG A 118 -10.19 10.62 -11.95
N SER A 119 -10.17 11.58 -11.04
CA SER A 119 -9.51 11.50 -9.74
C SER A 119 -10.55 11.54 -8.62
N SER A 120 -10.12 11.16 -7.43
CA SER A 120 -10.91 11.18 -6.19
C SER A 120 -10.02 11.60 -5.01
N PHE A 121 -10.64 11.99 -3.90
CA PHE A 121 -9.93 12.25 -2.65
C PHE A 121 -9.31 10.97 -2.04
N ALA A 122 -9.60 9.80 -2.60
CA ALA A 122 -9.11 8.48 -2.18
C ALA A 122 -8.52 7.70 -3.38
N SER A 123 -7.64 8.33 -4.15
CA SER A 123 -7.06 7.70 -5.36
C SER A 123 -5.86 6.80 -5.09
N THR A 124 -5.36 6.80 -3.87
CA THR A 124 -4.17 6.06 -3.47
C THR A 124 -4.53 4.69 -2.92
N THR A 125 -3.68 3.72 -3.19
CA THR A 125 -3.78 2.36 -2.66
C THR A 125 -2.84 2.23 -1.46
N ALA A 126 -3.31 1.65 -0.36
CA ALA A 126 -2.46 1.39 0.81
C ALA A 126 -1.36 0.36 0.48
N CYS A 127 -0.42 0.19 1.41
CA CYS A 127 0.42 -1.01 1.45
C CYS A 127 0.48 -1.57 2.87
N ALA A 128 0.84 -2.84 3.04
CA ALA A 128 0.90 -3.47 4.36
C ALA A 128 2.06 -4.47 4.47
N ASN A 129 2.53 -4.67 5.70
CA ASN A 129 3.36 -5.80 6.11
C ASN A 129 2.81 -6.38 7.42
N ALA A 130 3.53 -7.31 8.04
CA ALA A 130 3.11 -7.96 9.28
C ALA A 130 2.91 -7.01 10.47
N SER A 131 3.49 -5.82 10.42
CA SER A 131 3.46 -4.87 11.52
C SER A 131 2.30 -3.89 11.40
N ALA A 132 2.01 -3.41 10.19
CA ALA A 132 1.10 -2.30 9.97
C ALA A 132 0.60 -2.20 8.52
N VAL A 133 -0.45 -1.40 8.36
CA VAL A 133 -0.95 -0.87 7.09
C VAL A 133 -0.61 0.62 6.98
N TYR A 134 -0.23 1.06 5.78
CA TYR A 134 0.27 2.39 5.48
C TYR A 134 -0.60 3.07 4.42
N PHE A 135 -1.09 4.27 4.74
CA PHE A 135 -1.92 5.07 3.86
C PHE A 135 -1.22 6.38 3.52
N ALA A 136 -1.38 6.85 2.28
CA ALA A 136 -0.92 8.16 1.87
C ALA A 136 -2.04 8.93 1.17
N TRP A 137 -2.10 10.23 1.37
CA TRP A 137 -2.98 11.13 0.63
C TRP A 137 -2.41 12.55 0.65
N ALA A 138 -3.03 13.48 -0.06
CA ALA A 138 -2.70 14.89 0.10
C ALA A 138 -3.92 15.80 0.08
N THR A 139 -3.78 16.97 0.68
CA THR A 139 -4.55 18.20 0.42
C THR A 139 -3.60 19.19 -0.26
N PRO A 140 -4.07 20.37 -0.72
CA PRO A 140 -3.18 21.43 -1.19
C PRO A 140 -2.08 21.80 -0.16
N ASP A 141 -2.41 21.72 1.13
CA ASP A 141 -1.52 22.16 2.21
C ASP A 141 -0.58 21.07 2.73
N ASN A 142 -0.92 19.79 2.53
CA ASN A 142 -0.22 18.69 3.20
C ASN A 142 -0.32 17.35 2.46
N VAL A 143 0.81 16.71 2.18
CA VAL A 143 0.92 15.28 1.91
C VAL A 143 1.03 14.53 3.24
N THR A 144 0.04 13.70 3.52
CA THR A 144 0.01 12.86 4.73
C THR A 144 0.43 11.44 4.42
N LEU A 145 1.30 10.87 5.26
CA LEU A 145 1.63 9.45 5.30
C LEU A 145 1.35 8.93 6.73
N ARG A 146 0.58 7.85 6.88
CA ARG A 146 0.22 7.30 8.19
C ARG A 146 0.37 5.79 8.23
N ALA A 147 0.68 5.28 9.41
CA ALA A 147 0.64 3.87 9.74
C ALA A 147 -0.42 3.57 10.80
N PHE A 148 -1.14 2.47 10.58
CA PHE A 148 -2.06 1.89 11.56
C PHE A 148 -1.70 0.43 11.79
N SER A 149 -1.86 -0.04 13.02
CA SER A 149 -1.86 -1.46 13.33
C SER A 149 -3.02 -2.16 12.60
N HIS A 150 -2.93 -3.48 12.43
CA HIS A 150 -4.02 -4.24 11.81
C HIS A 150 -5.33 -4.18 12.61
N THR A 151 -5.28 -3.88 13.91
CA THR A 151 -6.45 -3.64 14.77
C THR A 151 -6.99 -2.22 14.70
N GLY A 152 -6.39 -1.33 13.91
CA GLY A 152 -6.88 0.01 13.63
C GLY A 152 -6.35 1.10 14.55
N SER A 153 -5.43 0.81 15.48
CA SER A 153 -4.76 1.86 16.28
C SER A 153 -3.71 2.57 15.43
N GLU A 154 -3.73 3.92 15.44
CA GLU A 154 -2.69 4.73 14.79
C GLU A 154 -1.33 4.47 15.47
N ILE A 155 -0.29 4.25 14.66
CA ILE A 155 1.08 4.04 15.14
C ILE A 155 1.86 5.34 14.99
N TRP A 156 1.84 5.93 13.80
CA TRP A 156 2.50 7.19 13.51
C TRP A 156 1.87 7.92 12.34
N THR A 157 2.08 9.24 12.31
CA THR A 157 1.68 10.15 11.22
C THR A 157 2.87 11.00 10.79
N ARG A 158 2.98 11.31 9.50
CA ARG A 158 3.90 12.30 8.93
C ARG A 158 3.16 13.29 8.04
N ASN A 159 3.50 14.56 8.22
CA ASN A 159 3.18 15.66 7.32
C ASN A 159 4.43 15.93 6.47
N LEU A 160 4.30 15.80 5.15
CA LEU A 160 5.43 15.93 4.21
C LEU A 160 5.39 17.25 3.43
N GLY A 161 4.61 18.21 3.94
CA GLY A 161 4.45 19.55 3.38
C GLY A 161 3.44 19.62 2.23
N ARG A 162 3.36 20.80 1.63
CA ARG A 162 2.36 21.11 0.58
C ARG A 162 2.44 20.19 -0.63
N TYR A 163 1.32 20.11 -1.34
CA TYR A 163 1.22 19.33 -2.57
C TYR A 163 0.61 20.12 -3.73
N VAL A 164 1.33 20.16 -4.84
CA VAL A 164 0.91 20.87 -6.06
C VAL A 164 0.62 19.87 -7.18
N SER A 165 -0.62 19.87 -7.67
CA SER A 165 -1.05 18.99 -8.76
C SER A 165 -2.32 19.53 -9.40
N GLN A 166 -2.40 19.43 -10.74
CA GLN A 166 -3.64 19.72 -11.48
C GLN A 166 -4.70 18.61 -11.33
N HIS A 167 -4.28 17.36 -11.06
CA HIS A 167 -5.19 16.22 -11.07
C HIS A 167 -5.53 15.65 -9.68
N GLY A 168 -4.98 16.23 -8.61
CA GLY A 168 -5.04 15.66 -7.26
C GLY A 168 -3.88 14.69 -6.97
N PHE A 169 -3.99 13.94 -5.87
CA PHE A 169 -2.95 13.04 -5.36
C PHE A 169 -3.29 11.59 -5.68
N GLY A 170 -2.32 10.84 -6.23
CA GLY A 170 -2.50 9.44 -6.61
C GLY A 170 -1.27 8.56 -6.37
N ALA A 171 -0.25 9.06 -5.66
CA ALA A 171 0.94 8.28 -5.36
C ALA A 171 0.66 7.27 -4.23
N SER A 172 0.68 5.99 -4.56
CA SER A 172 0.53 4.92 -3.58
C SER A 172 1.88 4.61 -2.92
N PRO A 173 1.96 4.46 -1.59
CA PRO A 173 3.17 4.01 -0.94
C PRO A 173 3.46 2.53 -1.28
N CYS A 174 4.71 2.12 -1.11
CA CYS A 174 5.06 0.72 -1.17
C CYS A 174 6.21 0.36 -0.24
N LEU A 175 6.28 -0.92 0.15
CA LEU A 175 7.34 -1.44 1.00
C LEU A 175 8.42 -2.16 0.19
N VAL A 176 9.67 -1.95 0.57
CA VAL A 176 10.83 -2.75 0.15
C VAL A 176 11.69 -3.03 1.39
N GLY A 177 11.67 -4.28 1.85
CA GLY A 177 12.22 -4.63 3.16
C GLY A 177 11.51 -3.88 4.27
N ASN A 178 12.26 -3.17 5.12
CA ASN A 178 11.74 -2.30 6.16
C ASN A 178 11.46 -0.86 5.68
N LYS A 179 11.79 -0.52 4.44
CA LYS A 179 11.64 0.86 3.92
C LYS A 179 10.25 1.06 3.31
N LEU A 180 9.57 2.10 3.76
CA LEU A 180 8.35 2.62 3.16
C LEU A 180 8.70 3.73 2.18
N ILE A 181 8.38 3.53 0.91
CA ILE A 181 8.72 4.41 -0.20
C ILE A 181 7.49 5.19 -0.64
N LEU A 182 7.64 6.51 -0.85
CA LEU A 182 6.61 7.35 -1.45
C LEU A 182 7.18 8.16 -2.62
N PHE A 183 6.56 8.01 -3.79
CA PHE A 183 6.87 8.82 -4.97
C PHE A 183 6.04 10.11 -4.95
N ASN A 184 6.56 11.15 -4.31
CA ASN A 184 5.87 12.43 -4.18
C ASN A 184 6.23 13.37 -5.36
N SER A 185 5.75 13.02 -6.56
CA SER A 185 5.93 13.88 -7.74
C SER A 185 4.85 14.95 -7.82
N GLN A 186 5.30 16.19 -7.93
CA GLN A 186 4.47 17.38 -7.95
C GLN A 186 4.57 18.13 -9.28
N ALA A 187 3.63 19.02 -9.52
CA ALA A 187 3.61 19.88 -10.69
C ALA A 187 4.38 21.20 -10.43
N ALA A 188 5.19 21.60 -11.40
CA ALA A 188 5.83 22.90 -11.51
C ALA A 188 5.47 23.64 -12.81
N MET A 189 4.81 22.96 -13.75
CA MET A 189 4.44 23.49 -15.07
C MET A 189 2.91 23.53 -15.24
N GLU A 190 2.45 24.45 -16.11
CA GLU A 190 1.02 24.65 -16.43
C GLU A 190 0.17 24.86 -15.17
N LEU A 191 0.69 25.63 -14.22
CA LEU A 191 -0.01 25.95 -12.99
C LEU A 191 -0.94 27.16 -13.20
N PRO A 192 -2.05 27.24 -12.46
CA PRO A 192 -2.84 28.47 -12.38
C PRO A 192 -1.98 29.65 -11.92
N GLU A 193 -2.40 30.86 -12.30
CA GLU A 193 -1.72 32.09 -11.88
C GLU A 193 -1.64 32.19 -10.35
N GLY A 194 -0.46 32.56 -9.84
CA GLY A 194 -0.21 32.70 -8.40
C GLY A 194 0.04 31.39 -7.63
N VAL A 195 0.03 30.23 -8.30
CA VAL A 195 0.37 28.95 -7.65
C VAL A 195 1.87 28.69 -7.73
N GLU A 196 2.52 28.68 -6.56
CA GLU A 196 3.95 28.38 -6.45
C GLU A 196 4.29 26.94 -6.87
N PRO A 197 5.34 26.70 -7.69
CA PRO A 197 5.75 25.37 -8.13
C PRO A 197 6.04 24.37 -7.02
N GLY A 198 5.50 23.16 -7.12
CA GLY A 198 5.82 22.07 -6.20
C GLY A 198 7.26 21.55 -6.39
N GLN A 199 7.63 20.55 -5.59
CA GLN A 199 8.91 19.85 -5.73
C GLN A 199 8.67 18.35 -5.77
N SER A 200 9.16 17.70 -6.83
CA SER A 200 9.13 16.26 -6.99
C SER A 200 10.27 15.62 -6.21
N LYS A 201 9.94 14.58 -5.45
CA LYS A 201 10.92 13.80 -4.70
C LYS A 201 10.50 12.35 -4.52
N VAL A 202 11.48 11.47 -4.37
CA VAL A 202 11.30 10.13 -3.79
C VAL A 202 11.72 10.22 -2.33
N MET A 203 10.92 9.65 -1.44
CA MET A 203 11.25 9.61 -0.01
C MET A 203 11.17 8.17 0.48
N ALA A 204 12.12 7.80 1.35
CA ALA A 204 12.08 6.56 2.10
C ALA A 204 11.99 6.83 3.59
N PHE A 205 11.17 6.04 4.27
CA PHE A 205 10.96 6.09 5.70
C PHE A 205 11.18 4.71 6.31
N GLU A 206 11.59 4.65 7.56
CA GLU A 206 11.53 3.43 8.35
C GLU A 206 10.06 3.08 8.60
N ALA A 207 9.60 1.92 8.15
CA ALA A 207 8.19 1.59 8.16
C ALA A 207 7.64 1.52 9.59
N GLN A 208 8.42 1.03 10.56
CA GLN A 208 7.95 0.90 11.94
C GLN A 208 7.75 2.26 12.63
N THR A 209 8.57 3.27 12.32
CA THR A 209 8.61 4.53 13.09
C THR A 209 8.13 5.75 12.29
N GLY A 210 8.16 5.67 10.97
CA GLY A 210 7.93 6.78 10.05
C GLY A 210 9.12 7.75 9.95
N GLU A 211 10.27 7.43 10.56
CA GLU A 211 11.45 8.29 10.50
C GLU A 211 12.02 8.32 9.07
N PRO A 212 12.39 9.51 8.54
CA PRO A 212 12.99 9.61 7.22
C PRO A 212 14.36 8.91 7.21
N ILE A 213 14.61 8.14 6.14
CA ILE A 213 15.90 7.49 5.90
C ILE A 213 16.68 8.30 4.87
N TRP A 214 16.06 8.57 3.72
CA TRP A 214 16.65 9.36 2.65
C TRP A 214 15.56 10.04 1.82
N GLU A 215 15.96 11.10 1.12
CA GLU A 215 15.13 11.85 0.17
C GLU A 215 15.96 12.18 -1.07
N THR A 216 15.36 11.97 -2.24
CA THR A 216 16.00 12.22 -3.53
C THR A 216 15.18 13.24 -4.30
N ASN A 217 15.77 14.41 -4.54
CA ASN A 217 15.16 15.45 -5.37
C ASN A 217 15.11 15.00 -6.84
N LEU A 218 14.00 15.31 -7.50
CA LEU A 218 13.76 14.96 -8.90
C LEU A 218 13.57 16.23 -9.74
N ILE A 219 13.75 16.07 -11.05
CA ILE A 219 13.40 17.12 -12.00
C ILE A 219 11.88 17.27 -11.97
N THR A 220 11.42 18.46 -11.58
CA THR A 220 10.00 18.73 -11.37
C THR A 220 9.41 19.38 -12.60
N THR A 221 8.44 18.71 -13.21
CA THR A 221 7.72 19.17 -14.40
C THR A 221 6.23 19.10 -14.17
N ARG A 222 5.63 17.92 -14.34
CA ARG A 222 4.23 17.61 -14.10
C ARG A 222 4.13 16.53 -13.04
N ALA A 223 3.08 16.59 -12.24
CA ALA A 223 2.80 15.53 -11.26
C ALA A 223 2.61 14.18 -11.96
N CYS A 224 3.30 13.16 -11.48
CA CYS A 224 3.23 11.78 -11.93
C CYS A 224 2.89 10.88 -10.73
N TYR A 225 2.21 9.75 -10.97
CA TYR A 225 1.59 8.96 -9.88
C TYR A 225 2.02 7.49 -9.86
N GLY A 226 3.11 7.14 -10.56
CA GLY A 226 3.58 5.76 -10.66
C GLY A 226 4.04 5.19 -9.31
N THR A 227 3.52 4.04 -8.91
CA THR A 227 4.08 3.30 -7.76
C THR A 227 5.36 2.59 -8.21
N PRO A 228 6.51 2.79 -7.55
CA PRO A 228 7.77 2.24 -8.04
C PRO A 228 7.81 0.73 -7.90
N THR A 229 8.59 0.08 -8.77
CA THR A 229 8.80 -1.38 -8.72
C THR A 229 10.23 -1.66 -8.30
N ALA A 230 10.41 -2.53 -7.31
CA ALA A 230 11.73 -3.01 -6.95
C ALA A 230 12.20 -4.04 -7.99
N PHE A 231 13.47 -3.97 -8.37
CA PHE A 231 14.10 -4.97 -9.23
C PHE A 231 15.50 -5.28 -8.72
N THR A 232 16.00 -6.43 -9.12
CA THR A 232 17.40 -6.84 -8.91
C THR A 232 18.03 -6.95 -10.29
N ASP A 233 19.15 -6.26 -10.51
CA ASP A 233 19.87 -6.34 -11.78
C ASP A 233 20.69 -7.64 -11.88
N VAL A 234 21.35 -7.83 -13.03
CA VAL A 234 22.19 -9.01 -13.30
C VAL A 234 23.41 -9.14 -12.38
N SER A 235 23.82 -8.05 -11.72
CA SER A 235 24.91 -8.05 -10.74
C SER A 235 24.44 -8.36 -9.32
N GLY A 236 23.12 -8.47 -9.10
CA GLY A 236 22.53 -8.66 -7.79
C GLY A 236 22.21 -7.35 -7.05
N LYS A 237 22.45 -6.18 -7.67
CA LYS A 237 22.14 -4.89 -7.05
C LYS A 237 20.63 -4.64 -7.10
N GLN A 238 20.06 -4.26 -5.97
CA GLN A 238 18.64 -3.92 -5.88
C GLN A 238 18.41 -2.42 -6.11
N ALA A 239 17.33 -2.09 -6.82
CA ALA A 239 16.94 -0.71 -7.08
C ALA A 239 15.43 -0.57 -7.22
N LEU A 240 14.95 0.67 -7.14
CA LEU A 240 13.58 1.06 -7.40
C LEU A 240 13.50 1.72 -8.76
N LEU A 241 12.61 1.22 -9.63
CA LEU A 241 12.34 1.78 -10.94
C LEU A 241 11.15 2.74 -10.88
N PHE A 242 11.33 3.93 -11.45
CA PHE A 242 10.33 5.00 -11.54
C PHE A 242 10.19 5.50 -12.97
N ALA A 243 9.12 6.25 -13.21
CA ALA A 243 8.93 7.03 -14.42
C ALA A 243 8.27 8.37 -14.10
N ASN A 244 8.83 9.46 -14.62
CA ASN A 244 8.24 10.80 -14.59
C ASN A 244 8.64 11.59 -15.84
N THR A 245 7.95 12.68 -16.12
CA THR A 245 8.25 13.50 -17.30
C THR A 245 9.53 14.33 -17.17
N GLY A 246 10.09 14.48 -15.97
CA GLY A 246 11.31 15.25 -15.73
C GLY A 246 12.60 14.44 -15.91
N ASN A 247 12.74 13.32 -15.21
CA ASN A 247 13.90 12.44 -15.27
C ASN A 247 13.77 11.35 -16.34
N GLY A 248 12.57 11.09 -16.86
CA GLY A 248 12.29 10.00 -17.78
C GLY A 248 12.01 8.69 -17.06
N ILE A 249 12.63 7.59 -17.51
CA ILE A 249 12.70 6.34 -16.73
C ILE A 249 13.99 6.39 -15.93
N PHE A 250 13.93 6.09 -14.64
CA PHE A 250 15.09 6.20 -13.76
C PHE A 250 15.07 5.15 -12.65
N ALA A 251 16.26 4.77 -12.19
CA ALA A 251 16.44 3.88 -11.07
C ALA A 251 17.08 4.60 -9.89
N VAL A 252 16.57 4.32 -8.70
CA VAL A 252 17.08 4.83 -7.43
C VAL A 252 17.54 3.66 -6.56
N SER A 253 18.69 3.81 -5.92
CA SER A 253 19.20 2.87 -4.92
C SER A 253 18.23 2.77 -3.74
N ILE A 254 17.89 1.54 -3.32
CA ILE A 254 17.04 1.32 -2.14
C ILE A 254 17.77 1.71 -0.84
N GLU A 255 19.09 1.60 -0.83
CA GLU A 255 19.91 1.79 0.36
C GLU A 255 19.93 3.26 0.81
N ASP A 256 20.24 4.16 -0.12
CA ASP A 256 20.62 5.54 0.16
C ASP A 256 19.91 6.59 -0.71
N GLY A 257 19.06 6.16 -1.66
CA GLY A 257 18.33 7.08 -2.52
C GLY A 257 19.16 7.66 -3.67
N GLU A 258 20.36 7.15 -3.94
CA GLU A 258 21.17 7.62 -5.08
C GLU A 258 20.46 7.30 -6.41
N ILE A 259 20.38 8.27 -7.33
CA ILE A 259 19.95 8.01 -8.71
C ILE A 259 21.06 7.24 -9.41
N LEU A 260 20.82 5.96 -9.69
CA LEU A 260 21.78 5.06 -10.31
C LEU A 260 21.95 5.36 -11.80
N TRP A 261 20.83 5.66 -12.47
CA TRP A 261 20.77 6.09 -13.85
C TRP A 261 19.39 6.69 -14.14
N ASN A 262 19.33 7.50 -15.20
CA ASN A 262 18.09 7.96 -15.79
C ASN A 262 18.21 7.97 -17.32
N THR A 263 17.07 7.89 -18.00
CA THR A 263 16.99 8.00 -19.46
C THR A 263 15.77 8.85 -19.80
N GLU A 264 16.01 10.00 -20.41
CA GLU A 264 14.97 10.91 -20.88
C GLU A 264 14.26 10.31 -22.11
N VAL A 265 13.11 9.67 -21.87
CA VAL A 265 12.33 9.01 -22.92
C VAL A 265 11.02 9.71 -23.25
N PHE A 266 10.58 10.65 -22.41
CA PHE A 266 9.32 11.38 -22.59
C PHE A 266 9.58 12.73 -23.25
N THR A 267 9.61 12.75 -24.58
CA THR A 267 9.85 13.96 -25.39
C THR A 267 8.56 14.66 -25.82
N LYS A 268 7.40 14.06 -25.57
CA LYS A 268 6.07 14.57 -25.92
C LYS A 268 5.06 14.23 -24.82
N ARG A 269 3.97 14.99 -24.80
CA ARG A 269 2.81 14.75 -23.93
C ARG A 269 2.07 13.48 -24.33
#